data_AF-A0A1H8EIK1-F1
#
_entry.id   AF-A0A1H8EIK1-F1
#
_cell.length_a   1.000
_cell.length_b   1.000
_cell.length_c   1.000
_cell.angle_alpha   90.00
_cell.angle_beta   90.00
_cell.angle_gamma   90.00
#
_symmetry.space_group_name_H-M   'P 1'
#
loop_
_entity.id
_entity.type
_entity.pdbx_description
1 polymer ?
#
loop_
_entity_poly.entity_id
_entity_poly.type
_entity_poly.pdbx_seq_one_letter_code
_entity_poly.pdbx_strand_id
1 'polypeptide(L)'
;MTPFELSVCAELNRETAKDKEESDLFLAYINAYWQRVETLKPFNELMGKESTPKQMTAEEMLMNVMGYHSSVGGVTDPILEERG
;
A
#
# COMPACT_ATOMS: atom_id res chain seq x y z
N MET A 1 -38.89 -15.36 26.30
CA MET A 1 -38.66 -14.24 25.37
C MET A 1 -39.98 -13.83 24.77
N THR A 2 -40.22 -12.53 24.68
CA THR A 2 -41.39 -11.99 23.96
C THR A 2 -41.18 -12.07 22.44
N PRO A 3 -42.25 -12.04 21.63
CA PRO A 3 -42.11 -12.03 20.17
C PRO A 3 -41.21 -10.90 19.64
N PHE A 4 -41.23 -9.74 20.30
CA PHE A 4 -40.36 -8.60 20.01
C PHE A 4 -38.89 -8.91 20.30
N GLU A 5 -38.58 -9.55 21.42
CA GLU A 5 -37.21 -9.98 21.73
C GLU A 5 -36.70 -11.02 20.73
N LEU A 6 -37.56 -11.92 20.25
CA LEU A 6 -37.21 -12.90 19.22
C LEU A 6 -36.89 -12.25 17.88
N SER A 7 -37.65 -11.23 17.46
CA SER A 7 -37.34 -10.50 16.22
C SER A 7 -35.99 -9.79 16.30
N VAL A 8 -35.68 -9.15 17.42
CA VAL A 8 -34.39 -8.47 17.62
C VAL A 8 -33.23 -9.48 17.60
N CYS A 9 -33.37 -10.62 18.27
CA CYS A 9 -32.35 -11.67 18.22
C CYS A 9 -32.18 -12.27 16.82
N ALA A 10 -33.27 -12.40 16.04
CA ALA A 10 -33.20 -12.88 14.66
C ALA A 10 -32.47 -11.90 13.75
N GLU A 11 -32.73 -10.60 13.89
CA GLU A 11 -32.02 -9.54 13.14
C GLU A 11 -30.53 -9.51 13.48
N LEU A 12 -30.18 -9.57 14.77
CA LEU A 12 -28.80 -9.60 15.22
C LEU A 12 -28.04 -10.83 14.71
N ASN A 13 -28.67 -12.01 14.77
CA ASN A 13 -28.08 -13.24 14.22
C ASN A 13 -27.90 -13.15 12.70
N ARG A 14 -28.80 -12.48 11.99
CA ARG A 14 -28.68 -12.30 10.54
C ARG A 14 -27.53 -11.36 10.19
N GLU A 15 -27.35 -10.26 10.91
CA GLU A 15 -26.23 -9.34 10.67
C GLU A 15 -24.89 -10.01 10.99
N THR A 16 -24.77 -10.66 12.15
CA THR A 16 -23.54 -11.38 12.50
C THR A 16 -23.19 -12.50 11.53
N ALA A 17 -24.19 -13.19 10.96
CA ALA A 17 -23.96 -14.18 9.91
C ALA A 17 -23.41 -13.54 8.62
N LYS A 18 -23.94 -12.39 8.21
CA LYS A 18 -23.46 -11.65 7.03
C LYS A 18 -22.02 -11.17 7.22
N ASP A 19 -21.71 -10.55 8.35
CA ASP A 19 -20.36 -10.06 8.65
C ASP A 19 -19.33 -11.19 8.62
N LYS A 20 -19.74 -12.37 9.08
CA LYS A 20 -18.92 -13.58 9.04
C LYS A 20 -18.68 -14.05 7.61
N GLU A 21 -19.71 -14.11 6.77
CA GLU A 21 -19.56 -14.48 5.35
C GLU A 21 -18.64 -13.50 4.59
N GLU A 22 -18.79 -12.19 4.82
CA GLU A 22 -17.91 -11.18 4.22
C GLU A 22 -16.45 -11.34 4.68
N SER A 23 -16.24 -11.61 5.97
CA SER A 23 -14.91 -11.86 6.54
C SER A 23 -14.26 -13.11 5.95
N ASP A 24 -15.01 -14.19 5.79
CA ASP A 24 -14.52 -15.44 5.21
C ASP A 24 -14.13 -15.24 3.73
N LEU A 25 -14.93 -14.49 2.96
CA LEU A 25 -14.62 -14.15 1.58
C LEU A 25 -13.35 -13.29 1.47
N PHE A 26 -13.21 -12.30 2.35
CA PHE A 26 -12.04 -11.42 2.40
C PHE A 26 -10.77 -12.21 2.74
N LEU A 27 -10.84 -13.11 3.72
CA LEU A 27 -9.72 -13.99 4.09
C LEU A 27 -9.35 -14.94 2.94
N ALA A 28 -10.34 -15.51 2.24
CA ALA A 28 -10.09 -16.35 1.07
C ALA A 28 -9.38 -15.56 -0.04
N TYR A 29 -9.81 -14.33 -0.32
CA TYR A 29 -9.18 -13.46 -1.31
C TYR A 29 -7.73 -13.12 -0.93
N ILE A 30 -7.49 -12.75 0.32
CA ILE A 30 -6.14 -12.43 0.82
C ILE A 30 -5.23 -13.66 0.76
N ASN A 31 -5.71 -14.83 1.17
CA ASN A 31 -4.93 -16.07 1.10
C ASN A 31 -4.57 -16.41 -0.34
N ALA A 32 -5.52 -16.31 -1.27
CA ALA A 32 -5.27 -16.52 -2.69
C ALA A 32 -4.27 -15.49 -3.25
N TYR A 33 -4.37 -14.23 -2.83
CA TYR A 33 -3.43 -13.18 -3.21
C TYR A 33 -2.03 -13.49 -2.69
N TRP A 34 -1.86 -13.86 -1.41
CA TRP A 34 -0.56 -14.19 -0.85
C TRP A 34 0.10 -15.39 -1.54
N GLN A 35 -0.66 -16.46 -1.76
CA GLN A 35 -0.16 -17.61 -2.52
C GLN A 35 0.29 -17.22 -3.93
N ARG A 36 -0.40 -16.26 -4.56
CA ARG A 36 -0.05 -15.75 -5.88
C ARG A 36 1.17 -14.83 -5.85
N VAL A 37 1.34 -14.01 -4.82
CA VAL A 37 2.50 -13.12 -4.66
C VAL A 37 3.78 -13.92 -4.41
N GLU A 38 3.72 -15.02 -3.65
CA GLU A 38 4.89 -15.90 -3.46
C GLU A 38 5.32 -16.61 -4.74
N THR A 39 4.39 -16.88 -5.66
CA THR A 39 4.64 -17.64 -6.89
C THR A 39 4.85 -16.77 -8.13
N LEU A 40 4.48 -15.48 -8.07
CA LEU A 40 4.72 -14.53 -9.15
C LEU A 40 6.13 -13.97 -9.07
N LYS A 41 6.86 -14.11 -10.18
CA LYS A 41 8.10 -13.36 -10.38
C LYS A 41 7.80 -11.86 -10.28
N PRO A 42 8.70 -11.05 -9.69
CA PRO A 42 8.51 -9.61 -9.61
C PRO A 42 8.26 -9.03 -11.01
N PHE A 43 7.40 -8.01 -11.08
CA PHE A 43 6.95 -7.42 -12.33
C PHE A 43 8.10 -7.03 -13.28
N ASN A 44 9.24 -6.60 -12.72
CA ASN A 44 10.45 -6.26 -13.49
C ASN A 44 11.05 -7.46 -14.22
N GLU A 45 11.04 -8.65 -13.60
CA GLU A 45 11.48 -9.90 -14.24
C GLU A 45 10.50 -10.35 -15.33
N LEU A 46 9.18 -10.18 -15.11
CA LEU A 46 8.16 -10.48 -16.12
C LEU A 46 8.27 -9.55 -17.34
N MET A 47 8.70 -8.31 -17.12
CA MET A 47 8.91 -7.31 -18.17
C MET A 47 10.29 -7.42 -18.84
N GLY A 48 11.13 -8.40 -18.46
CA GLY A 48 12.46 -8.59 -19.03
C GLY A 48 13.41 -7.40 -18.80
N LYS A 49 13.11 -6.54 -17.81
CA LYS A 49 13.94 -5.41 -17.45
C LYS A 49 14.72 -5.81 -16.20
N GLU A 50 15.99 -6.15 -16.39
CA GLU A 50 16.94 -6.18 -15.26
C GLU A 50 17.00 -4.78 -14.66
N SER A 51 16.19 -4.55 -13.62
CA SER A 51 16.32 -3.36 -12.80
C SER A 51 17.53 -3.59 -11.91
N THR A 52 18.73 -3.41 -12.47
CA THR A 52 19.86 -3.00 -11.65
C THR A 52 19.49 -1.63 -11.10
N PRO A 53 19.29 -1.47 -9.78
CA PRO A 53 19.08 -0.13 -9.23
C PRO A 53 20.31 0.69 -9.61
N LYS A 54 20.11 1.75 -10.40
CA LYS A 54 21.19 2.67 -10.75
C LYS A 54 21.76 3.17 -9.41
N GLN A 55 23.00 2.80 -9.10
CA GLN A 55 23.67 3.37 -7.94
C GLN A 55 23.85 4.86 -8.21
N MET A 56 23.07 5.67 -7.49
CA MET A 56 23.18 7.12 -7.58
C MET A 56 24.36 7.58 -6.76
N THR A 57 25.11 8.55 -7.29
CA THR A 57 26.12 9.24 -6.47
C THR A 57 25.44 10.13 -5.43
N ALA A 58 26.20 10.57 -4.43
CA ALA A 58 25.66 11.43 -3.37
C ALA A 58 25.06 12.74 -3.92
N GLU A 59 25.66 13.28 -4.98
CA GLU A 59 25.22 14.49 -5.66
C GLU A 59 23.90 14.25 -6.42
N GLU A 60 23.76 13.12 -7.12
CA GLU A 60 22.52 12.74 -7.81
C GLU A 60 21.38 12.53 -6.80
N MET A 61 21.67 11.97 -5.63
CA MET A 61 20.68 11.79 -4.56
C MET A 61 20.22 13.13 -3.99
N LEU A 62 21.17 14.06 -3.73
CA LEU A 62 20.87 15.39 -3.22
C LEU A 62 19.96 16.16 -4.19
N MET A 63 20.27 16.12 -5.50
CA MET A 63 19.42 16.74 -6.53
C MET A 63 18.01 16.19 -6.54
N ASN A 64 17.84 14.86 -6.43
CA ASN A 64 16.52 14.25 -6.41
C ASN A 64 15.73 14.66 -5.16
N VAL A 65 16.37 14.68 -3.99
CA VAL A 65 15.75 15.13 -2.74
C VAL A 65 15.33 16.59 -2.81
N MET A 66 16.18 17.46 -3.38
CA MET A 66 15.82 18.86 -3.64
C MET A 66 14.61 18.95 -4.58
N GLY A 67 14.58 18.20 -5.68
CA GLY A 67 13.44 18.18 -6.59
C GLY A 67 12.13 17.73 -5.92
N TYR A 68 12.19 16.68 -5.09
CA TYR A 68 11.03 16.26 -4.28
C TYR A 68 10.61 17.35 -3.30
N HIS A 69 11.56 18.00 -2.61
CA HIS A 69 11.27 19.08 -1.68
C HIS A 69 10.60 20.28 -2.35
N SER A 70 11.06 20.68 -3.55
CA SER A 70 10.41 21.73 -4.34
C SER A 70 9.00 21.34 -4.77
N SER A 71 8.78 20.07 -5.13
CA SER A 71 7.46 19.59 -5.60
C SER A 71 6.37 19.58 -4.51
N VAL A 72 6.77 19.50 -3.24
CA VAL A 72 5.85 19.55 -2.09
C VAL A 72 5.72 20.96 -1.48
N GLY A 73 6.28 21.98 -2.14
CA GLY A 73 6.17 23.38 -1.73
C GLY A 73 7.29 23.89 -0.82
N GLY A 74 8.40 23.15 -0.69
CA GLY A 74 9.60 23.61 0.00
C GLY A 74 10.41 24.60 -0.86
N VAL A 75 10.95 25.66 -0.24
CA VAL A 75 11.84 26.61 -0.92
C VAL A 75 13.24 26.00 -1.00
N THR A 76 13.69 25.69 -2.22
CA THR A 76 15.07 25.26 -2.50
C THR A 76 15.85 26.44 -3.08
N ASP A 77 16.35 27.33 -2.22
CA ASP A 77 17.37 28.29 -2.64
C ASP A 77 18.72 27.58 -2.74
N PRO A 78 19.39 27.58 -3.90
CA PRO A 78 20.78 27.18 -3.96
C PRO A 78 21.60 28.30 -3.33
N ILE A 79 21.82 28.21 -2.02
CA ILE A 79 22.87 28.99 -1.37
C ILE A 79 24.20 28.38 -1.84
N LEU A 80 24.64 28.84 -3.00
CA LEU A 80 26.05 28.95 -3.32
C LEU A 80 26.65 29.91 -2.29
N GLU A 81 27.07 29.36 -1.15
CA GLU A 81 28.11 29.96 -0.32
C GLU A 81 29.42 29.95 -1.13
N GLU A 82 29.49 30.81 -2.14
CA GLU A 82 30.74 31.44 -2.52
C GLU A 82 30.99 32.60 -1.56
N ARG A 83 31.96 32.42 -0.66
CA ARG A 83 32.87 33.43 -0.07
C ARG A 83 33.70 32.72 1.00
N GLY A 84 35.04 32.64 0.92
CA GLY A 84 35.94 33.69 0.46
C GLY A 84 36.09 34.72 1.56
#